data_AF-A0A8R2NSW5-F1
#
_entry.id   AF-A0A8R2NSW5-F1
#
_cell.length_a   1.000
_cell.length_b   1.000
_cell.length_c   1.000
_cell.angle_alpha   90.00
_cell.angle_beta   90.00
_cell.angle_gamma   90.00
#
_symmetry.space_group_name_H-M   'P 1'
#
loop_
_entity.id
_entity.type
_entity.pdbx_description
1 polymer ?
#
loop_
_entity_poly.entity_id
_entity_poly.type
_entity_poly.pdbx_seq_one_letter_code
_entity_poly.pdbx_strand_id
1 'polypeptide(L)'
;MFIENTKSAIQEIPFPMITICPSSQMRKSVWEKYSDTNSSYWKNLQQYRSLTCSSYVYASGLKGYAEHYLDINWFRQIMKDCAISCSEVFQSEVEWQNTTLSNFCQFVQPVLGIFGLCFAINMMPVYQILNDANYQGSKWTFDDGYSLFSDKDVLFSITPARTSGVSYYHRLRLKLHTTENEFSACPNNDFNEDFFLVIISNPGELHNMYKTRSYVASDTYQKIQITPFVKKMNSDLMWRSLKIRKCYLHNERKLSIFRLYTESNCNEECRINITISMCGCVHYNSAFLVTSGVKLCGPAKRSCVQKAIRNKKYLKY
;
A
#
# COMPACT_ATOMS: atom_id res chain seq x y z
N MET A 1 17.72 -15.74 -26.16
CA MET A 1 17.35 -14.40 -25.68
C MET A 1 18.49 -13.94 -24.79
N PHE A 2 19.36 -13.06 -25.29
CA PHE A 2 20.47 -12.55 -24.50
C PHE A 2 19.92 -11.54 -23.50
N ILE A 3 20.23 -11.74 -22.22
CA ILE A 3 20.00 -10.72 -21.20
C ILE A 3 21.22 -9.80 -21.27
N GLU A 4 21.04 -8.60 -21.80
CA GLU A 4 22.06 -7.56 -21.69
C GLU A 4 22.11 -7.10 -20.24
N ASN A 5 23.11 -7.58 -19.50
CA ASN A 5 23.40 -7.13 -18.14
C ASN A 5 24.16 -5.79 -18.20
N THR A 6 23.46 -4.70 -18.50
CA THR A 6 24.01 -3.35 -18.46
C THR A 6 23.76 -2.71 -17.10
N LYS A 7 24.74 -1.96 -16.59
CA LYS A 7 24.56 -1.17 -15.37
C LYS A 7 23.63 -0.01 -15.68
N SER A 8 22.50 0.10 -15.00
CA SER A 8 21.65 1.29 -15.05
C SER A 8 22.15 2.32 -14.04
N ALA A 9 22.18 3.60 -14.43
CA ALA A 9 22.49 4.68 -13.50
C ALA A 9 21.40 4.78 -12.42
N ILE A 10 21.79 5.06 -11.17
CA ILE A 10 20.81 5.10 -10.07
C ILE A 10 19.73 6.16 -10.29
N GLN A 11 20.06 7.24 -10.99
CA GLN A 11 19.14 8.31 -11.34
C GLN A 11 18.08 7.88 -12.38
N GLU A 12 18.27 6.78 -13.09
CA GLU A 12 17.25 6.23 -13.99
C GLU A 12 16.24 5.37 -13.25
N ILE A 13 16.56 4.97 -12.02
CA ILE A 13 15.75 4.05 -11.23
C ILE A 13 14.94 4.88 -10.23
N PRO A 14 13.60 4.74 -10.20
CA PRO A 14 12.82 5.42 -9.19
C PRO A 14 13.21 4.94 -7.80
N PHE A 15 13.25 5.87 -6.84
CA PHE A 15 13.33 5.45 -5.45
C PHE A 15 12.06 4.62 -5.16
N PRO A 16 12.15 3.51 -4.42
CA PRO A 16 10.99 2.65 -4.23
C PRO A 16 9.90 3.38 -3.44
N MET A 17 8.67 2.91 -3.59
CA MET A 17 7.62 3.24 -2.63
C MET A 17 7.95 2.57 -1.30
N ILE A 18 7.92 3.35 -0.23
CA ILE A 18 8.06 2.87 1.15
C ILE A 18 6.71 3.05 1.84
N THR A 19 6.05 1.95 2.18
CA THR A 19 4.80 1.98 2.94
C THR A 19 5.09 1.70 4.40
N ILE A 20 4.72 2.63 5.28
CA ILE A 20 4.80 2.49 6.74
C ILE A 20 3.41 2.16 7.26
N CYS A 21 3.26 0.97 7.84
CA CYS A 21 2.03 0.51 8.46
C CYS A 21 2.25 0.36 9.98
N PRO A 22 1.75 1.31 10.79
CA PRO A 22 1.75 1.16 12.24
C PRO A 22 0.90 -0.05 12.66
N SER A 23 1.35 -0.78 13.68
CA SER A 23 0.54 -1.81 14.34
C SER A 23 -0.64 -1.22 15.12
N SER A 24 -0.55 0.05 15.48
CA SER A 24 -1.54 0.84 16.22
C SER A 24 -2.72 1.27 15.33
N GLN A 25 -3.90 0.66 15.53
CA GLN A 25 -5.04 0.81 14.62
C GLN A 25 -6.38 1.09 15.31
N MET A 26 -6.36 1.10 16.64
CA MET A 26 -7.53 1.34 17.49
C MET A 26 -7.15 2.25 18.65
N ARG A 27 -7.61 3.51 18.65
CA ARG A 27 -7.41 4.41 19.80
C ARG A 27 -8.17 3.92 21.03
N LYS A 28 -7.49 3.84 22.18
CA LYS A 28 -8.09 3.49 23.47
C LYS A 28 -9.17 4.49 23.86
N SER A 29 -8.90 5.79 23.73
CA SER A 29 -9.87 6.85 24.06
C SER A 29 -11.19 6.72 23.30
N VAL A 30 -11.14 6.31 22.03
CA VAL A 30 -12.34 6.04 21.22
C VAL A 30 -13.00 4.74 21.66
N TRP A 31 -12.22 3.68 21.86
CA TRP A 31 -12.73 2.39 22.32
C TRP A 31 -13.45 2.47 23.66
N GLU A 32 -12.83 3.09 24.66
CA GLU A 32 -13.36 3.24 26.02
C GLU A 32 -14.57 4.19 26.08
N LYS A 33 -14.58 5.25 25.26
CA LYS A 33 -15.72 6.18 25.21
C LYS A 33 -17.01 5.51 24.77
N TYR A 34 -16.94 4.53 23.86
CA TYR A 34 -18.11 3.89 23.28
C TYR A 34 -18.30 2.44 23.74
N SER A 35 -17.38 1.88 24.53
CA SER A 35 -17.48 0.51 25.04
C SER A 35 -18.75 0.34 25.87
N ASP A 36 -19.39 -0.82 25.69
CA ASP A 36 -20.62 -1.23 26.39
C ASP A 36 -21.81 -0.29 26.22
N THR A 37 -21.74 0.65 25.26
CA THR A 37 -22.89 1.45 24.85
C THR A 37 -23.80 0.63 23.93
N ASN A 38 -25.12 0.79 24.05
CA ASN A 38 -26.09 0.19 23.13
C ASN A 38 -26.20 0.99 21.81
N SER A 39 -25.06 1.39 21.23
CA SER A 39 -25.00 2.22 20.03
C SER A 39 -24.65 1.39 18.78
N SER A 40 -25.11 1.84 17.62
CA SER A 40 -24.64 1.30 16.33
C SER A 40 -23.14 1.54 16.12
N TYR A 41 -22.62 2.65 16.65
CA TYR A 41 -21.21 2.98 16.61
C TYR A 41 -20.35 1.93 17.32
N TRP A 42 -20.74 1.50 18.52
CA TRP A 42 -20.03 0.44 19.26
C TRP A 42 -19.97 -0.87 18.47
N LYS A 43 -21.11 -1.28 17.88
CA LYS A 43 -21.16 -2.47 17.02
C LYS A 43 -20.20 -2.35 15.83
N ASN A 44 -20.20 -1.22 15.16
CA ASN A 44 -19.33 -0.94 14.03
C ASN A 44 -17.84 -0.95 14.44
N LEU A 45 -17.52 -0.44 15.63
CA LEU A 45 -16.17 -0.41 16.19
C LEU A 45 -15.64 -1.83 16.44
N GLN A 46 -16.50 -2.72 16.95
CA GLN A 46 -16.18 -4.14 17.11
C GLN A 46 -15.90 -4.80 15.75
N GLN A 47 -16.74 -4.55 14.72
CA GLN A 47 -16.50 -5.08 13.37
C GLN A 47 -15.16 -4.59 12.80
N TYR A 48 -14.87 -3.29 12.92
CA TYR A 48 -13.62 -2.70 12.44
C TYR A 48 -12.40 -3.32 13.14
N ARG A 49 -12.42 -3.41 14.48
CA ARG A 49 -11.36 -4.06 15.26
C ARG A 49 -11.15 -5.51 14.82
N SER A 50 -12.23 -6.25 14.57
CA SER A 50 -12.14 -7.63 14.12
C SER A 50 -11.42 -7.76 12.78
N LEU A 51 -11.67 -6.85 11.84
CA LEU A 51 -11.00 -6.86 10.54
C LEU A 51 -9.50 -6.52 10.65
N THR A 52 -9.18 -5.44 11.35
CA THR A 52 -7.80 -4.92 11.44
C THR A 52 -6.88 -5.77 12.31
N CYS A 53 -7.39 -6.29 13.42
CA CYS A 53 -6.61 -7.09 14.36
C CYS A 53 -6.41 -8.54 13.95
N SER A 54 -7.28 -9.07 13.11
CA SER A 54 -7.24 -10.49 12.76
C SER A 54 -6.39 -10.80 11.53
N SER A 55 -5.70 -9.81 10.97
CA SER A 55 -4.82 -10.01 9.82
C SER A 55 -3.58 -10.87 10.13
N TYR A 56 -3.20 -11.04 11.40
CA TYR A 56 -2.03 -11.86 11.82
C TYR A 56 -2.33 -13.26 12.31
N VAL A 57 -3.49 -13.49 12.92
CA VAL A 57 -3.67 -14.68 13.76
C VAL A 57 -5.02 -15.33 13.46
N TYR A 58 -5.10 -16.64 13.71
CA TYR A 58 -6.33 -17.34 14.07
C TYR A 58 -6.94 -16.73 15.35
N ALA A 59 -7.11 -15.40 15.40
CA ALA A 59 -7.88 -14.74 16.42
C ALA A 59 -9.26 -15.37 16.38
N SER A 60 -9.67 -15.90 17.53
CA SER A 60 -11.04 -16.32 17.78
C SER A 60 -11.94 -15.18 17.31
N GLY A 61 -12.97 -15.54 16.55
CA GLY A 61 -13.89 -14.59 15.95
C GLY A 61 -14.44 -13.61 16.99
N LEU A 62 -15.06 -12.52 16.50
CA LEU A 62 -15.89 -11.65 17.32
C LEU A 62 -16.64 -12.45 18.38
N LYS A 63 -16.45 -12.11 19.67
CA LYS A 63 -17.36 -12.55 20.74
C LYS A 63 -18.68 -11.80 20.54
N GLY A 64 -19.48 -12.22 19.56
CA GLY A 64 -20.70 -11.54 19.16
C GLY A 64 -21.07 -11.73 17.70
N TYR A 65 -22.05 -10.94 17.25
CA TYR A 65 -22.54 -10.96 15.87
C TYR A 65 -21.47 -10.43 14.90
N ALA A 66 -21.23 -11.15 13.81
CA ALA A 66 -20.30 -10.78 12.77
C ALA A 66 -21.09 -10.41 11.49
N GLU A 67 -20.86 -9.20 11.00
CA GLU A 67 -21.54 -8.73 9.79
C GLU A 67 -20.97 -9.41 8.55
N HIS A 68 -21.85 -9.70 7.58
CA HIS A 68 -21.43 -10.19 6.27
C HIS A 68 -20.92 -9.06 5.37
N TYR A 69 -21.53 -7.88 5.48
CA TYR A 69 -21.23 -6.73 4.65
C TYR A 69 -21.11 -5.48 5.52
N LEU A 70 -20.21 -4.59 5.15
CA LEU A 70 -20.02 -3.32 5.82
C LEU A 70 -20.40 -2.17 4.88
N ASP A 71 -20.94 -1.11 5.47
CA ASP A 71 -21.15 0.16 4.77
C ASP A 71 -19.86 0.97 4.80
N ILE A 72 -19.48 1.50 3.64
CA ILE A 72 -18.20 2.19 3.45
C ILE A 72 -18.15 3.53 4.18
N ASN A 73 -19.29 4.18 4.44
CA ASN A 73 -19.33 5.49 5.06
C ASN A 73 -19.00 5.41 6.53
N TRP A 74 -19.63 4.50 7.28
CA TRP A 74 -19.25 4.31 8.68
C TRP A 74 -17.84 3.71 8.78
N PHE A 75 -17.43 2.82 7.86
CA PHE A 75 -16.06 2.28 7.88
C PHE A 75 -15.03 3.39 7.75
N ARG A 76 -15.28 4.34 6.84
CA ARG A 76 -14.46 5.55 6.67
C ARG A 76 -14.48 6.44 7.92
N GLN A 77 -15.63 6.58 8.57
CA GLN A 77 -15.75 7.36 9.80
C GLN A 77 -14.92 6.73 10.94
N ILE A 78 -15.10 5.45 11.21
CA ILE A 78 -14.36 4.75 12.28
C ILE A 78 -12.86 4.76 12.02
N MET A 79 -12.44 4.56 10.77
CA MET A 79 -11.04 4.67 10.40
C MET A 79 -10.48 6.07 10.72
N LYS A 80 -11.21 7.14 10.41
CA LYS A 80 -10.77 8.52 10.75
C LYS A 80 -10.68 8.74 12.26
N ASP A 81 -11.64 8.19 13.02
CA ASP A 81 -11.67 8.36 14.47
C ASP A 81 -10.56 7.54 15.17
N CYS A 82 -10.27 6.34 14.66
CA CYS A 82 -9.42 5.36 15.33
C CYS A 82 -7.98 5.31 14.82
N ALA A 83 -7.70 5.68 13.58
CA ALA A 83 -6.37 5.55 13.02
C ALA A 83 -5.42 6.61 13.58
N ILE A 84 -4.15 6.23 13.69
CA ILE A 84 -3.07 7.21 13.88
C ILE A 84 -2.96 8.08 12.63
N SER A 85 -2.78 9.39 12.80
CA SER A 85 -2.62 10.32 11.69
C SER A 85 -1.18 10.34 11.18
N CYS A 86 -0.99 10.87 9.97
CA CYS A 86 0.34 11.06 9.40
C CYS A 86 1.23 11.95 10.29
N SER A 87 0.66 13.04 10.82
CA SER A 87 1.39 13.97 11.71
C SER A 87 1.82 13.33 13.01
N GLU A 88 1.06 12.37 13.54
CA GLU A 88 1.43 11.65 14.76
C GLU A 88 2.54 10.63 14.53
N VAL A 89 2.63 10.04 13.33
CA VAL A 89 3.69 9.08 12.97
C VAL A 89 4.99 9.78 12.59
N PHE A 90 4.89 10.88 11.83
CA PHE A 90 6.03 11.65 11.32
C PHE A 90 6.14 13.01 12.03
N GLN A 91 6.21 13.00 13.37
CA GLN A 91 6.24 14.24 14.18
C GLN A 91 7.50 15.07 13.95
N SER A 92 8.62 14.40 13.68
CA SER A 92 9.91 15.05 13.48
C SER A 92 10.20 15.34 12.02
N GLU A 93 11.19 16.20 11.80
CA GLU A 93 11.83 16.41 10.50
C GLU A 93 12.24 15.09 9.83
N VAL A 94 11.81 14.92 8.57
CA VAL A 94 12.25 13.84 7.70
C VAL A 94 13.39 14.34 6.84
N GLU A 95 14.48 13.58 6.77
CA GLU A 95 15.62 13.92 5.90
C GLU A 95 15.55 13.09 4.62
N TRP A 96 15.55 13.77 3.47
CA TRP A 96 15.70 13.16 2.16
C TRP A 96 16.90 13.76 1.45
N GLN A 97 17.88 12.92 1.12
CA GLN A 97 19.10 13.35 0.43
C GLN A 97 19.79 14.56 1.12
N ASN A 98 19.96 14.48 2.44
CA ASN A 98 20.53 15.53 3.28
C ASN A 98 19.73 16.86 3.33
N THR A 99 18.50 16.85 2.82
CA THR A 99 17.57 17.99 2.92
C THR A 99 16.48 17.65 3.91
N THR A 100 16.23 18.55 4.85
CA THR A 100 15.09 18.48 5.74
C THR A 100 13.80 18.80 4.99
N LEU A 101 12.81 17.92 5.08
CA LEU A 101 11.49 18.09 4.51
C LEU A 101 10.51 18.61 5.58
N SER A 102 10.05 19.85 5.42
CA SER A 102 8.91 20.38 6.17
C SER A 102 7.59 19.90 5.56
N ASN A 103 6.53 19.85 6.39
CA ASN A 103 5.20 19.41 6.00
C ASN A 103 5.20 18.04 5.28
N PHE A 104 6.00 17.08 5.77
CA PHE A 104 6.28 15.82 5.08
C PHE A 104 5.03 15.06 4.61
N CYS A 105 3.93 15.15 5.37
CA CYS A 105 2.65 14.51 5.04
C CYS A 105 2.06 14.92 3.69
N GLN A 106 2.46 16.04 3.09
CA GLN A 106 2.06 16.40 1.72
C GLN A 106 2.63 15.45 0.65
N PHE A 107 3.72 14.74 0.97
CA PHE A 107 4.39 13.78 0.09
C PHE A 107 3.97 12.33 0.40
N VAL A 108 3.02 12.13 1.31
CA VAL A 108 2.59 10.83 1.81
C VAL A 108 1.15 10.59 1.39
N GLN A 109 0.89 9.43 0.79
CA GLN A 109 -0.47 9.01 0.44
C GLN A 109 -1.01 8.02 1.47
N PRO A 110 -2.21 8.24 2.04
CA PRO A 110 -2.85 7.26 2.91
C PRO A 110 -3.33 6.06 2.09
N VAL A 111 -3.02 4.86 2.56
CA VAL A 111 -3.43 3.61 1.91
C VAL A 111 -3.93 2.60 2.95
N LEU A 112 -4.86 1.73 2.58
CA LEU A 112 -5.36 0.68 3.47
C LEU A 112 -4.49 -0.57 3.37
N GLY A 113 -3.68 -0.83 4.39
CA GLY A 113 -2.92 -2.06 4.55
C GLY A 113 -3.57 -3.06 5.49
N ILE A 114 -2.82 -4.11 5.80
CA ILE A 114 -3.29 -5.26 6.60
C ILE A 114 -3.59 -4.92 8.05
N PHE A 115 -3.00 -3.86 8.58
CA PHE A 115 -3.31 -3.39 9.92
C PHE A 115 -4.45 -2.35 9.87
N GLY A 116 -4.70 -1.73 8.73
CA GLY A 116 -5.65 -0.62 8.60
C GLY A 116 -4.97 0.52 7.87
N LEU A 117 -5.00 1.74 8.42
CA LEU A 117 -4.40 2.89 7.75
C LEU A 117 -2.87 2.79 7.76
N CYS A 118 -2.27 2.98 6.59
CA CYS A 118 -0.83 3.03 6.36
C CYS A 118 -0.45 4.25 5.52
N PHE A 119 0.85 4.54 5.46
CA PHE A 119 1.41 5.74 4.85
C PHE A 119 2.40 5.37 3.75
N ALA A 120 2.03 5.64 2.50
CA ALA A 120 2.84 5.34 1.33
C ALA A 120 3.67 6.57 0.91
N ILE A 121 4.98 6.47 1.08
CA ILE A 121 5.97 7.48 0.68
C ILE A 121 6.44 7.14 -0.73
N ASN A 122 6.53 8.14 -1.60
CA ASN A 122 6.96 8.01 -2.99
C ASN A 122 6.13 7.04 -3.85
N MET A 123 4.86 6.80 -3.48
CA MET A 123 3.89 6.16 -4.35
C MET A 123 3.53 7.12 -5.48
N MET A 124 3.35 6.63 -6.70
CA MET A 124 2.75 7.46 -7.75
C MET A 124 1.34 7.90 -7.30
N PRO A 125 0.89 9.13 -7.62
CA PRO A 125 -0.42 9.59 -7.21
C PRO A 125 -1.50 8.62 -7.67
N VAL A 126 -2.46 8.31 -6.79
CA VAL A 126 -3.49 7.29 -7.06
C VAL A 126 -4.21 7.51 -8.39
N TYR A 127 -4.48 8.77 -8.77
CA TYR A 127 -5.11 9.13 -10.05
C TYR A 127 -4.27 8.78 -11.29
N GLN A 128 -2.95 8.56 -11.15
CA GLN A 128 -2.08 8.09 -12.23
C GLN A 128 -2.00 6.57 -12.29
N ILE A 129 -2.18 5.90 -11.14
CA ILE A 129 -2.13 4.44 -11.02
C ILE A 129 -3.47 3.82 -11.42
N LEU A 130 -4.59 4.43 -11.00
CA LEU A 130 -5.93 3.94 -11.27
C LEU A 130 -6.48 4.49 -12.60
N ASN A 131 -7.47 3.80 -13.15
CA ASN A 131 -8.21 4.29 -14.30
C ASN A 131 -9.10 5.48 -13.90
N ASP A 132 -8.60 6.70 -14.12
CA ASP A 132 -9.39 7.93 -14.07
C ASP A 132 -9.55 8.50 -15.48
N ALA A 133 -10.79 8.81 -15.87
CA ALA A 133 -11.14 9.35 -17.18
C ALA A 133 -10.58 10.76 -17.41
N ASN A 134 -10.28 11.51 -16.35
CA ASN A 134 -9.87 12.91 -16.42
C ASN A 134 -8.35 13.12 -16.46
N TYR A 135 -7.55 12.04 -16.50
CA TYR A 135 -6.10 12.15 -16.33
C TYR A 135 -5.30 12.31 -17.64
N GLN A 136 -4.63 13.45 -17.80
CA GLN A 136 -3.66 13.74 -18.86
C GLN A 136 -2.25 13.28 -18.47
N GLY A 137 -1.75 12.24 -19.17
CA GLY A 137 -0.33 11.80 -19.29
C GLY A 137 0.58 11.75 -18.05
N SER A 138 1.17 10.59 -17.76
CA SER A 138 2.24 10.50 -16.74
C SER A 138 3.60 10.95 -17.27
N LYS A 139 4.38 11.59 -16.41
CA LYS A 139 5.77 12.01 -16.70
C LYS A 139 6.78 10.88 -16.54
N TRP A 140 6.34 9.73 -16.02
CA TRP A 140 7.13 8.52 -15.89
C TRP A 140 6.28 7.27 -16.17
N THR A 141 6.83 6.32 -16.92
CA THR A 141 6.21 5.00 -17.15
C THR A 141 7.24 3.88 -16.97
N PHE A 142 6.77 2.64 -16.89
CA PHE A 142 7.65 1.48 -16.75
C PHE A 142 8.55 1.24 -17.97
N ASP A 143 8.06 1.59 -19.16
CA ASP A 143 8.78 1.31 -20.41
C ASP A 143 9.64 2.52 -20.83
N ASP A 144 9.13 3.74 -20.68
CA ASP A 144 9.81 4.96 -21.15
C ASP A 144 10.70 5.61 -20.08
N GLY A 145 10.53 5.24 -18.81
CA GLY A 145 11.25 5.85 -17.70
C GLY A 145 10.88 7.33 -17.52
N TYR A 146 11.85 8.14 -17.08
CA TYR A 146 11.64 9.57 -16.84
C TYR A 146 11.67 10.36 -18.14
N SER A 147 10.68 11.23 -18.36
CA SER A 147 10.67 12.12 -19.53
C SER A 147 11.94 12.98 -19.59
N LEU A 148 12.55 13.03 -20.78
CA LEU A 148 13.74 13.81 -21.09
C LEU A 148 13.50 15.34 -21.00
N PHE A 149 12.25 15.78 -21.09
CA PHE A 149 11.84 17.20 -21.11
C PHE A 149 11.45 17.73 -19.72
N SER A 150 11.87 17.08 -18.64
CA SER A 150 11.61 17.57 -17.29
C SER A 150 12.64 18.62 -16.89
N ASP A 151 12.38 19.88 -17.20
CA ASP A 151 13.18 21.08 -16.87
C ASP A 151 13.33 21.37 -15.35
N LYS A 152 13.18 20.37 -14.50
CA LYS A 152 13.29 20.51 -13.04
C LYS A 152 14.39 19.61 -12.51
N ASP A 153 15.54 20.22 -12.27
CA ASP A 153 16.74 19.63 -11.65
C ASP A 153 16.56 19.25 -10.17
N VAL A 154 15.39 19.52 -9.59
CA VAL A 154 15.12 19.24 -8.19
C VAL A 154 14.39 17.91 -8.06
N LEU A 155 15.09 16.92 -7.49
CA LEU A 155 14.65 15.52 -7.24
C LEU A 155 13.30 15.40 -6.49
N PHE A 156 12.84 16.48 -5.84
CA PHE A 156 11.56 16.59 -5.14
C PHE A 156 10.34 16.80 -6.05
N SER A 157 10.53 17.30 -7.27
CA SER A 157 9.43 17.73 -8.15
C SER A 157 9.12 16.74 -9.28
N ILE A 158 9.78 15.58 -9.26
CA ILE A 158 9.59 14.49 -10.22
C ILE A 158 8.82 13.38 -9.51
N THR A 159 7.86 12.78 -10.22
CA THR A 159 7.04 11.69 -9.69
C THR A 159 7.17 10.48 -10.61
N PRO A 160 7.59 9.31 -10.07
CA PRO A 160 8.10 9.10 -8.71
C PRO A 160 9.46 9.77 -8.48
N ALA A 161 9.76 10.16 -7.25
CA ALA A 161 11.05 10.70 -6.88
C ALA A 161 12.17 9.66 -7.06
N ARG A 162 13.38 10.16 -7.33
CA ARG A 162 14.60 9.37 -7.53
C ARG A 162 15.74 9.93 -6.69
N THR A 163 16.75 9.11 -6.44
CA THR A 163 17.96 9.52 -5.72
C THR A 163 19.05 9.96 -6.69
N SER A 164 19.87 10.97 -6.33
CA SER A 164 21.01 11.41 -7.15
C SER A 164 22.25 10.55 -6.94
N GLY A 165 22.26 9.63 -5.97
CA GLY A 165 23.45 8.83 -5.65
C GLY A 165 23.18 7.69 -4.68
N VAL A 166 24.24 6.98 -4.30
CA VAL A 166 24.19 5.76 -3.47
C VAL A 166 24.96 5.87 -2.15
N SER A 167 25.22 7.09 -1.67
CA SER A 167 25.98 7.31 -0.43
C SER A 167 25.09 7.53 0.80
N TYR A 168 25.71 7.64 1.98
CA TYR A 168 25.05 8.00 3.24
C TYR A 168 24.21 9.28 3.14
N TYR A 169 24.64 10.24 2.32
CA TYR A 169 23.95 11.52 2.12
C TYR A 169 22.75 11.42 1.18
N HIS A 170 22.53 10.30 0.49
CA HIS A 170 21.50 10.12 -0.54
C HIS A 170 20.31 9.26 -0.08
N ARG A 171 20.15 9.09 1.24
CA ARG A 171 19.14 8.22 1.84
C ARG A 171 17.89 8.98 2.28
N LEU A 172 16.81 8.23 2.50
CA LEU A 172 15.67 8.64 3.30
C LEU A 172 15.94 8.29 4.76
N ARG A 173 15.77 9.25 5.68
CA ARG A 173 15.78 9.01 7.13
C ARG A 173 14.43 9.38 7.70
N LEU A 174 13.80 8.40 8.33
CA LEU A 174 12.54 8.57 9.03
C LEU A 174 12.82 8.38 10.51
N LYS A 175 12.22 9.23 11.36
CA LYS A 175 11.99 8.91 12.76
C LYS A 175 10.49 8.68 12.90
N LEU A 176 10.13 7.47 13.27
CA LEU A 176 8.74 7.04 13.38
C LEU A 176 8.36 7.10 14.84
N HIS A 177 7.25 7.77 15.12
CA HIS A 177 6.76 7.96 16.48
C HIS A 177 5.58 7.02 16.74
N THR A 178 5.66 6.30 17.86
CA THR A 178 4.52 5.65 18.48
C THR A 178 4.00 6.55 19.59
N THR A 179 2.71 6.46 19.89
CA THR A 179 2.09 7.16 21.02
C THR A 179 1.83 6.14 22.11
N GLU A 180 2.70 6.14 23.12
CA GLU A 180 2.60 5.19 24.23
C GLU A 180 1.21 5.19 24.84
N ASN A 181 0.70 3.99 25.12
CA ASN A 181 -0.56 3.78 25.81
C ASN A 181 -1.81 4.39 25.15
N GLU A 182 -1.75 5.01 23.97
CA GLU A 182 -2.94 5.56 23.31
C GLU A 182 -3.72 4.55 22.49
N PHE A 183 -3.10 3.42 22.10
CA PHE A 183 -3.71 2.43 21.21
C PHE A 183 -3.97 1.09 21.90
N SER A 184 -5.14 0.51 21.63
CA SER A 184 -5.52 -0.81 22.13
C SER A 184 -4.78 -1.89 21.35
N ALA A 185 -4.09 -2.77 22.07
CA ALA A 185 -3.52 -3.98 21.47
C ALA A 185 -4.62 -4.88 20.88
N CYS A 186 -4.26 -5.54 19.78
CA CYS A 186 -5.07 -6.58 19.21
C CYS A 186 -5.06 -7.83 20.10
N PRO A 187 -6.20 -8.53 20.31
CA PRO A 187 -6.22 -9.76 21.08
C PRO A 187 -5.30 -10.81 20.44
N ASN A 188 -4.51 -11.52 21.26
CA ASN A 188 -3.54 -12.54 20.83
C ASN A 188 -2.46 -12.01 19.87
N ASN A 189 -2.06 -10.75 20.01
CA ASN A 189 -0.87 -10.25 19.34
C ASN A 189 0.37 -10.77 20.08
N ASP A 190 1.15 -11.67 19.46
CA ASP A 190 2.39 -12.19 20.04
C ASP A 190 3.50 -11.12 20.14
N PHE A 191 3.30 -9.98 19.49
CA PHE A 191 4.15 -8.81 19.63
C PHE A 191 3.74 -8.03 20.88
N ASN A 192 4.56 -8.13 21.93
CA ASN A 192 4.38 -7.38 23.19
C ASN A 192 4.66 -5.87 23.05
N GLU A 193 5.21 -5.43 21.91
CA GLU A 193 5.67 -4.08 21.65
C GLU A 193 5.04 -3.50 20.38
N ASP A 194 4.86 -2.18 20.35
CA ASP A 194 4.44 -1.48 19.14
C ASP A 194 5.52 -1.59 18.05
N PHE A 195 5.09 -1.86 16.83
CA PHE A 195 5.99 -1.94 15.68
C PHE A 195 5.41 -1.27 14.44
N PHE A 196 6.29 -0.98 13.50
CA PHE A 196 5.97 -0.53 12.15
C PHE A 196 6.30 -1.65 11.16
N LEU A 197 5.32 -2.05 10.36
CA LEU A 197 5.55 -2.85 9.18
C LEU A 197 5.95 -1.93 8.03
N VAL A 198 7.18 -2.10 7.56
CA VAL A 198 7.74 -1.39 6.41
C VAL A 198 7.63 -2.28 5.18
N ILE A 199 6.94 -1.82 4.14
CA ILE A 199 6.78 -2.54 2.87
C ILE A 199 7.49 -1.75 1.77
N ILE A 200 8.31 -2.42 0.97
CA ILE A 200 9.07 -1.82 -0.13
C ILE A 200 8.55 -2.39 -1.45
N SER A 201 8.18 -1.50 -2.37
CA SER A 201 7.67 -1.91 -3.68
C SER A 201 7.90 -0.84 -4.75
N ASN A 202 7.53 -1.16 -5.98
CA ASN A 202 7.61 -0.20 -7.07
C ASN A 202 6.57 0.93 -6.89
N PRO A 203 6.91 2.21 -7.16
CA PRO A 203 5.98 3.34 -7.06
C PRO A 203 4.69 3.26 -7.89
N GLY A 204 4.72 2.57 -9.04
CA GLY A 204 3.55 2.40 -9.91
C GLY A 204 2.69 1.18 -9.56
N GLU A 205 3.02 0.48 -8.47
CA GLU A 205 2.29 -0.69 -7.99
C GLU A 205 1.62 -0.39 -6.65
N LEU A 206 0.45 -1.01 -6.41
CA LEU A 206 -0.18 -0.95 -5.10
C LEU A 206 0.64 -1.75 -4.06
N HIS A 207 0.63 -1.32 -2.80
CA HIS A 207 1.20 -2.09 -1.70
C HIS A 207 0.43 -3.41 -1.56
N ASN A 208 1.14 -4.54 -1.50
CA ASN A 208 0.49 -5.82 -1.24
C ASN A 208 1.35 -6.70 -0.32
N MET A 209 0.71 -7.72 0.28
CA MET A 209 1.32 -8.56 1.31
C MET A 209 2.50 -9.42 0.83
N TYR A 210 2.70 -9.52 -0.48
CA TYR A 210 3.71 -10.37 -1.11
C TYR A 210 4.99 -9.61 -1.46
N LYS A 211 5.05 -8.31 -1.16
CA LYS A 211 6.23 -7.47 -1.36
C LYS A 211 7.23 -7.65 -0.21
N THR A 212 8.45 -7.18 -0.44
CA THR A 212 9.50 -7.16 0.57
C THR A 212 9.03 -6.38 1.80
N ARG A 213 9.17 -6.99 2.98
CA ARG A 213 8.69 -6.43 4.23
C ARG A 213 9.71 -6.55 5.35
N SER A 214 9.74 -5.56 6.21
CA SER A 214 10.52 -5.55 7.44
C SER A 214 9.64 -5.08 8.60
N TYR A 215 9.89 -5.61 9.79
CA TYR A 215 9.30 -5.08 11.02
C TYR A 215 10.35 -4.23 11.72
N VAL A 216 9.95 -3.04 12.13
CA VAL A 216 10.76 -2.11 12.92
C VAL A 216 10.04 -1.96 14.26
N ALA A 217 10.65 -2.48 15.33
CA ALA A 217 10.14 -2.27 16.68
C ALA A 217 10.33 -0.82 17.11
N SER A 218 9.47 -0.33 18.00
CA SER A 218 9.69 0.94 18.70
C SER A 218 11.05 0.95 19.42
N ASP A 219 11.60 2.14 19.66
CA ASP A 219 12.87 2.34 20.36
C ASP A 219 14.10 1.65 19.74
N THR A 220 14.00 1.26 18.46
CA THR A 220 15.11 0.68 17.71
C THR A 220 15.56 1.55 16.55
N TYR A 221 16.82 1.37 16.15
CA TYR A 221 17.35 1.94 14.91
C TYR A 221 17.59 0.81 13.90
N GLN A 222 16.90 0.86 12.76
CA GLN A 222 17.06 -0.11 11.68
C GLN A 222 17.54 0.56 10.39
N LYS A 223 18.62 0.01 9.81
CA LYS A 223 19.13 0.41 8.49
C LYS A 223 18.67 -0.62 7.45
N ILE A 224 17.86 -0.19 6.49
CA ILE A 224 17.43 -1.03 5.37
C ILE A 224 18.24 -0.65 4.13
N GLN A 225 19.04 -1.59 3.61
CA GLN A 225 19.76 -1.41 2.35
C GLN A 225 18.91 -1.96 1.20
N ILE A 226 18.73 -1.15 0.16
CA ILE A 226 17.93 -1.50 -1.02
C ILE A 226 18.87 -1.69 -2.20
N THR A 227 18.84 -2.87 -2.80
CA THR A 227 19.58 -3.18 -4.03
C THR A 227 18.57 -3.38 -5.15
N PRO A 228 18.33 -2.37 -6.02
CA PRO A 228 17.38 -2.51 -7.10
C PRO A 228 17.92 -3.46 -8.18
N PHE A 229 17.03 -4.28 -8.73
CA PHE A 229 17.30 -5.10 -9.89
C PHE A 229 16.30 -4.74 -10.98
N VAL A 230 16.79 -4.25 -12.12
CA VAL A 230 15.95 -3.77 -13.22
C VAL A 230 16.15 -4.70 -14.41
N LYS A 231 15.04 -5.22 -14.94
CA LYS A 231 15.00 -5.89 -16.24
C LYS A 231 14.36 -4.94 -17.23
N LYS A 232 15.15 -4.38 -18.15
CA LYS A 232 14.64 -3.59 -19.27
C LYS A 232 14.47 -4.48 -20.50
N MET A 233 13.44 -4.20 -21.28
CA MET A 233 13.28 -4.85 -22.58
C MET A 233 14.22 -4.19 -23.59
N ASN A 234 14.83 -5.01 -24.45
CA ASN A 234 15.60 -4.47 -25.56
C ASN A 234 14.66 -3.71 -26.52
N SER A 235 15.06 -2.52 -26.97
CA SER A 235 14.27 -1.67 -27.87
C SER A 235 13.82 -2.38 -29.15
N ASP A 236 14.62 -3.30 -29.67
CA ASP A 236 14.30 -4.06 -30.88
C ASP A 236 13.14 -5.05 -30.67
N LEU A 237 12.87 -5.41 -29.41
CA LEU A 237 11.72 -6.20 -29.03
C LEU A 237 10.47 -5.34 -28.86
N MET A 238 10.58 -4.04 -28.54
CA MET A 238 9.42 -3.13 -28.32
C MET A 238 8.51 -2.98 -29.55
N TRP A 239 9.00 -3.27 -30.75
CA TRP A 239 8.19 -3.24 -31.99
C TRP A 239 7.69 -4.62 -32.42
N ARG A 240 8.11 -5.70 -31.73
CA ARG A 240 7.69 -7.07 -32.06
C ARG A 240 6.30 -7.36 -31.50
N SER A 241 5.54 -8.20 -32.20
CA SER A 241 4.22 -8.61 -31.72
C SER A 241 4.27 -9.32 -30.37
N LEU A 242 3.16 -9.25 -29.61
CA LEU A 242 2.98 -9.94 -28.33
C LEU A 242 3.29 -11.44 -28.41
N LYS A 243 2.98 -12.11 -29.54
CA LYS A 243 3.28 -13.55 -29.75
C LYS A 243 4.77 -13.86 -29.69
N ILE A 244 5.61 -12.91 -30.12
CA ILE A 244 7.07 -13.04 -30.14
C ILE A 244 7.64 -12.65 -28.77
N ARG A 245 7.22 -11.51 -28.23
CA ARG A 245 7.74 -10.99 -26.95
C ARG A 245 7.31 -11.79 -25.72
N LYS A 246 6.08 -12.32 -25.73
CA LYS A 246 5.43 -13.00 -24.62
C LYS A 246 5.21 -12.14 -23.35
N CYS A 247 5.39 -10.83 -23.43
CA CYS A 247 5.07 -9.86 -22.39
C CYS A 247 4.36 -8.63 -22.98
N TYR A 248 3.54 -7.99 -22.15
CA TYR A 248 2.84 -6.75 -22.50
C TYR A 248 3.68 -5.54 -22.07
N LEU A 249 3.70 -4.50 -22.91
CA LEU A 249 4.09 -3.15 -22.52
C LEU A 249 3.02 -2.55 -21.60
N HIS A 250 3.37 -1.47 -20.89
CA HIS A 250 2.55 -0.84 -19.87
C HIS A 250 1.18 -0.36 -20.40
N ASN A 251 1.06 -0.10 -21.71
CA ASN A 251 -0.13 0.42 -22.39
C ASN A 251 -0.84 -0.61 -23.27
N GLU A 252 -0.30 -1.82 -23.45
CA GLU A 252 -0.86 -2.81 -24.37
C GLU A 252 -2.03 -3.60 -23.78
N ARG A 253 -2.06 -3.73 -22.45
CA ARG A 253 -3.14 -4.40 -21.75
C ARG A 253 -3.83 -3.45 -20.80
N LYS A 254 -5.05 -3.07 -21.16
CA LYS A 254 -5.93 -2.29 -20.31
C LYS A 254 -6.49 -3.18 -19.20
N LEU A 255 -6.22 -2.81 -17.95
CA LEU A 255 -6.86 -3.38 -16.77
C LEU A 255 -8.11 -2.54 -16.44
N SER A 256 -9.04 -3.08 -15.66
CA SER A 256 -10.30 -2.39 -15.31
C SER A 256 -10.11 -1.39 -14.17
N ILE A 257 -9.25 -1.70 -13.20
CA ILE A 257 -8.97 -0.90 -12.01
C ILE A 257 -7.72 -0.03 -12.24
N PHE A 258 -6.66 -0.65 -12.76
CA PHE A 258 -5.35 -0.02 -12.90
C PHE A 258 -5.11 0.50 -14.33
N ARG A 259 -4.51 1.68 -14.44
CA ARG A 259 -4.08 2.26 -15.72
C ARG A 259 -2.73 1.70 -16.16
N LEU A 260 -1.79 1.59 -15.22
CA LEU A 260 -0.45 1.09 -15.49
C LEU A 260 -0.43 -0.43 -15.40
N TYR A 261 -0.17 -1.09 -16.53
CA TYR A 261 0.01 -2.53 -16.54
C TYR A 261 1.34 -2.91 -15.87
N THR A 262 1.22 -3.72 -14.81
CA THR A 262 2.31 -4.52 -14.25
C THR A 262 1.74 -5.90 -13.91
N GLU A 263 2.62 -6.90 -13.78
CA GLU A 263 2.21 -8.22 -13.27
C GLU A 263 1.53 -8.10 -11.90
N SER A 264 2.05 -7.23 -11.03
CA SER A 264 1.51 -6.99 -9.70
C SER A 264 0.11 -6.39 -9.72
N ASN A 265 -0.12 -5.35 -10.54
CA ASN A 265 -1.42 -4.69 -10.67
C ASN A 265 -2.45 -5.64 -11.32
N CYS A 266 -2.03 -6.40 -12.34
CA CYS A 266 -2.88 -7.42 -12.97
C CYS A 266 -3.29 -8.52 -11.97
N ASN A 267 -2.35 -9.01 -11.17
CA ASN A 267 -2.62 -10.02 -10.16
C ASN A 267 -3.53 -9.49 -9.04
N GLU A 268 -3.38 -8.22 -8.66
CA GLU A 268 -4.23 -7.60 -7.66
C GLU A 268 -5.67 -7.40 -8.15
N GLU A 269 -5.85 -6.93 -9.39
CA GLU A 269 -7.18 -6.88 -10.02
C GLU A 269 -7.83 -8.26 -10.11
N CYS A 270 -7.05 -9.29 -10.45
CA CYS A 270 -7.53 -10.66 -10.48
C CYS A 270 -8.03 -11.11 -9.10
N ARG A 271 -7.28 -10.83 -8.02
CA ARG A 271 -7.70 -11.15 -6.64
C ARG A 271 -8.97 -10.40 -6.24
N ILE A 272 -9.09 -9.12 -6.58
CA ILE A 272 -10.29 -8.33 -6.31
C ILE A 272 -11.50 -8.95 -7.03
N ASN A 273 -11.37 -9.25 -8.33
CA ASN A 273 -12.44 -9.84 -9.12
C ASN A 273 -12.86 -11.23 -8.64
N ILE A 274 -11.90 -12.09 -8.27
CA ILE A 274 -12.18 -13.39 -7.67
C ILE A 274 -12.90 -13.23 -6.33
N THR A 275 -12.46 -12.28 -5.49
CA THR A 275 -13.10 -12.04 -4.19
C THR A 275 -14.54 -11.56 -4.35
N ILE A 276 -14.79 -10.66 -5.31
CA ILE A 276 -16.14 -10.22 -5.65
C ILE A 276 -16.99 -11.39 -6.16
N SER A 277 -16.45 -12.20 -7.09
CA SER A 277 -17.17 -13.34 -7.67
C SER A 277 -17.46 -14.45 -6.64
N MET A 278 -16.51 -14.77 -5.77
CA MET A 278 -16.63 -15.85 -4.80
C MET A 278 -17.41 -15.43 -3.54
N CYS A 279 -17.24 -14.19 -3.07
CA CYS A 279 -17.74 -13.75 -1.76
C CYS A 279 -18.87 -12.71 -1.87
N GLY A 280 -19.06 -12.09 -3.03
CA GLY A 280 -20.05 -11.03 -3.27
C GLY A 280 -19.68 -9.68 -2.64
N CYS A 281 -18.40 -9.48 -2.30
CA CYS A 281 -17.88 -8.28 -1.65
C CYS A 281 -16.37 -8.15 -1.90
N VAL A 282 -15.79 -6.99 -1.56
CA VAL A 282 -14.35 -6.71 -1.65
C VAL A 282 -13.69 -6.77 -0.26
N HIS A 283 -12.40 -7.12 -0.21
CA HIS A 283 -11.61 -7.00 1.04
C HIS A 283 -11.40 -5.53 1.43
N TYR A 284 -11.28 -5.21 2.73
CA TYR A 284 -11.19 -3.82 3.18
C TYR A 284 -9.95 -3.08 2.68
N ASN A 285 -8.82 -3.78 2.49
CA ASN A 285 -7.61 -3.18 1.89
C ASN A 285 -7.85 -2.63 0.48
N SER A 286 -8.87 -3.14 -0.23
CA SER A 286 -9.20 -2.75 -1.59
C SER A 286 -10.49 -1.92 -1.67
N ALA A 287 -11.02 -1.48 -0.52
CA ALA A 287 -12.30 -0.76 -0.43
C ALA A 287 -12.36 0.51 -1.29
N PHE A 288 -11.22 1.19 -1.47
CA PHE A 288 -11.12 2.43 -2.24
C PHE A 288 -10.60 2.23 -3.67
N LEU A 289 -10.46 0.98 -4.13
CA LEU A 289 -10.00 0.64 -5.48
C LEU A 289 -11.17 0.27 -6.42
N VAL A 290 -12.35 0.05 -5.87
CA VAL A 290 -13.52 -0.44 -6.60
C VAL A 290 -14.56 0.65 -6.82
N THR A 291 -15.41 0.48 -7.83
CA THR A 291 -16.50 1.41 -8.16
C THR A 291 -17.54 1.51 -7.05
N SER A 292 -18.25 2.63 -7.02
CA SER A 292 -19.43 2.83 -6.17
C SER A 292 -20.45 1.71 -6.40
N GLY A 293 -20.81 1.01 -5.31
CA GLY A 293 -21.80 -0.08 -5.34
C GLY A 293 -21.25 -1.46 -4.94
N VAL A 294 -19.93 -1.67 -4.98
CA VAL A 294 -19.34 -2.91 -4.47
C VAL A 294 -19.34 -2.90 -2.94
N LYS A 295 -19.95 -3.93 -2.33
CA LYS A 295 -20.05 -4.07 -0.87
C LYS A 295 -18.69 -4.42 -0.26
N LEU A 296 -18.42 -3.90 0.94
CA LEU A 296 -17.24 -4.28 1.71
C LEU A 296 -17.50 -5.58 2.48
N CYS A 297 -16.57 -6.54 2.46
CA CYS A 297 -16.70 -7.78 3.22
C CYS A 297 -16.57 -7.50 4.72
N GLY A 298 -17.57 -7.93 5.49
CA GLY A 298 -17.49 -7.93 6.95
C GLY A 298 -16.80 -9.17 7.51
N PRO A 299 -16.56 -9.20 8.84
CA PRO A 299 -15.88 -10.29 9.53
C PRO A 299 -16.47 -11.69 9.26
N ALA A 300 -17.78 -11.83 9.03
CA ALA A 300 -18.39 -13.13 8.75
C ALA A 300 -17.98 -13.73 7.40
N LYS A 301 -17.49 -12.90 6.46
CA LYS A 301 -17.00 -13.36 5.14
C LYS A 301 -15.49 -13.63 5.14
N ARG A 302 -14.79 -13.49 6.27
CA ARG A 302 -13.32 -13.62 6.37
C ARG A 302 -12.77 -14.91 5.76
N SER A 303 -13.38 -16.06 6.09
CA SER A 303 -12.94 -17.36 5.56
C SER A 303 -13.08 -17.46 4.04
N CYS A 304 -14.14 -16.86 3.48
CA CYS A 304 -14.33 -16.76 2.04
C CYS A 304 -13.23 -15.91 1.41
N VAL A 305 -12.97 -14.72 1.96
CA VAL A 305 -11.96 -13.80 1.42
C VAL A 305 -10.56 -14.43 1.47
N GLN A 306 -10.21 -15.12 2.57
CA GLN A 306 -8.95 -15.85 2.67
C GLN A 306 -8.82 -16.95 1.61
N LYS A 307 -9.90 -17.70 1.34
CA LYS A 307 -9.92 -18.70 0.26
C LYS A 307 -9.78 -18.05 -1.11
N ALA A 308 -10.45 -16.92 -1.35
CA ALA A 308 -10.38 -16.17 -2.61
C ALA A 308 -8.96 -15.64 -2.88
N ILE A 309 -8.33 -14.98 -1.89
CA ILE A 309 -6.97 -14.43 -2.01
C ILE A 309 -5.92 -15.53 -2.23
N ARG A 310 -6.08 -16.70 -1.59
CA ARG A 310 -5.19 -17.86 -1.76
C ARG A 310 -5.44 -18.63 -3.06
N ASN A 311 -6.51 -18.34 -3.78
CA ASN A 311 -6.86 -19.06 -4.99
C ASN A 311 -5.89 -18.74 -6.13
N LYS A 312 -4.94 -19.64 -6.38
CA LYS A 312 -3.96 -19.51 -7.46
C LYS A 312 -4.50 -19.87 -8.84
N LYS A 313 -5.73 -20.41 -8.96
CA LYS A 313 -6.28 -20.95 -10.22
C LYS A 313 -6.30 -19.94 -11.38
N TYR A 314 -6.30 -18.64 -11.07
CA TYR A 314 -6.37 -17.55 -12.05
C TYR A 314 -5.13 -16.63 -12.05
N LEU A 315 -4.12 -16.93 -11.24
CA LEU A 315 -2.81 -16.27 -11.33
C LEU A 315 -2.04 -16.97 -12.45
N LYS A 316 -2.09 -16.40 -13.66
CA LYS A 316 -1.27 -16.88 -14.77
C LYS A 316 0.13 -16.29 -14.62
N TYR A 317 1.09 -17.15 -14.29
CA TYR A 317 2.52 -16.92 -14.50
C TYR A 317 2.87 -17.02 -15.99
#